data_AF-A0A485BBD6-F1
#
_entry.id   AF-A0A485BBD6-F1
#
_cell.length_a   1.000
_cell.length_b   1.000
_cell.length_c   1.000
_cell.angle_alpha   90.00
_cell.angle_beta   90.00
_cell.angle_gamma   90.00
#
_symmetry.space_group_name_H-M   'P 1'
#
loop_
_entity.id
_entity.type
_entity.pdbx_description
1 polymer ?
#
loop_
_entity_poly.entity_id
_entity_poly.type
_entity_poly.pdbx_seq_one_letter_code
_entity_poly.pdbx_strand_id
1 'polypeptide(L)'
;MSWRASHFYARWGEALADNYPLPESETVGQLEANINQLLSRFQWGVVSVEVGDDGLRLRHRALPVSRDDARRVRWCNAFCAILEGLYSRWLQGQGGGAHVVLQRERLFSVSDVQFLYFHP
;
A
#
# COMPACT_ATOMS: atom_id res chain seq x y z
N MET A 1 16.67 6.28 -2.97
CA MET A 1 16.75 4.80 -2.95
C MET A 1 16.95 4.35 -4.39
N SER A 2 17.76 3.31 -4.65
CA SER A 2 17.95 2.79 -6.02
C SER A 2 16.66 2.12 -6.52
N TRP A 3 16.33 2.28 -7.80
CA TRP A 3 15.19 1.61 -8.45
C TRP A 3 15.19 0.09 -8.24
N ARG A 4 16.38 -0.55 -8.29
CA ARG A 4 16.50 -2.01 -8.07
C ARG A 4 16.06 -2.41 -6.66
N ALA A 5 16.38 -1.59 -5.67
CA ALA A 5 15.97 -1.82 -4.29
C ALA A 5 14.45 -1.62 -4.14
N SER A 6 13.87 -0.57 -4.73
CA SER A 6 12.42 -0.34 -4.71
C SER A 6 11.66 -1.52 -5.29
N HIS A 7 12.08 -2.01 -6.45
CA HIS A 7 11.47 -3.16 -7.10
C HIS A 7 11.58 -4.44 -6.25
N PHE A 8 12.73 -4.66 -5.60
CA PHE A 8 12.89 -5.80 -4.67
C PHE A 8 11.88 -5.74 -3.52
N TYR A 9 11.70 -4.58 -2.89
CA TYR A 9 10.74 -4.41 -1.79
C TYR A 9 9.29 -4.51 -2.26
N ALA A 10 8.96 -4.01 -3.45
CA ALA A 10 7.63 -4.19 -4.04
C ALA A 10 7.30 -5.67 -4.25
N ARG A 11 8.23 -6.45 -4.80
CA ARG A 11 8.04 -7.92 -4.94
C ARG A 11 7.87 -8.63 -3.60
N TRP A 12 8.50 -8.14 -2.55
CA TRP A 12 8.25 -8.63 -1.18
C TRP A 12 6.82 -8.31 -0.72
N GLY A 13 6.33 -7.10 -1.02
CA GLY A 13 4.94 -6.72 -0.78
C GLY A 13 3.93 -7.63 -1.51
N GLU A 14 4.18 -7.92 -2.78
CA GLU A 14 3.37 -8.86 -3.58
C GLU A 14 3.36 -10.26 -2.95
N ALA A 15 4.54 -10.77 -2.56
CA ALA A 15 4.63 -12.08 -1.91
C ALA A 15 3.89 -12.11 -0.56
N LEU A 16 3.91 -11.03 0.21
CA LEU A 16 3.11 -10.91 1.43
C LEU A 16 1.61 -10.94 1.12
N ALA A 17 1.16 -10.25 0.07
CA ALA A 17 -0.23 -10.27 -0.36
C ALA A 17 -0.71 -11.68 -0.75
N ASP A 18 0.15 -12.46 -1.42
CA ASP A 18 -0.15 -13.85 -1.80
C ASP A 18 -0.27 -14.77 -0.58
N ASN A 19 0.53 -14.55 0.47
CA ASN A 19 0.46 -15.32 1.72
C ASN A 19 -0.70 -14.89 2.63
N TYR A 20 -1.16 -13.64 2.48
CA TYR A 20 -2.26 -13.06 3.25
C TYR A 20 -3.26 -12.38 2.31
N PRO A 21 -4.03 -13.16 1.52
CA PRO A 21 -4.96 -12.60 0.55
C PRO A 21 -6.12 -11.90 1.25
N LEU A 22 -6.65 -10.86 0.61
CA LEU A 22 -7.91 -10.25 1.04
C LEU A 22 -9.09 -11.19 0.74
N PRO A 23 -10.10 -11.25 1.62
CA PRO A 23 -11.41 -11.74 1.24
C PRO A 23 -11.99 -10.92 0.07
N GLU A 24 -12.89 -11.51 -0.70
CA GLU A 24 -13.67 -10.76 -1.69
C GLU A 24 -14.47 -9.64 -1.03
N SER A 25 -14.53 -8.50 -1.69
CA SER A 25 -15.20 -7.29 -1.23
C SER A 25 -16.18 -6.81 -2.29
N GLU A 26 -17.44 -6.61 -1.92
CA GLU A 26 -18.48 -6.13 -2.85
C GLU A 26 -18.55 -4.60 -2.89
N THR A 27 -18.00 -3.93 -1.87
CA THR A 27 -18.01 -2.48 -1.75
C THR A 27 -16.63 -1.94 -1.37
N VAL A 28 -16.38 -0.66 -1.66
CA VAL A 28 -15.15 0.02 -1.24
C VAL A 28 -15.02 0.07 0.28
N GLY A 29 -16.14 0.20 1.01
CA GLY A 29 -16.14 0.13 2.47
C GLY A 29 -15.71 -1.24 3.00
N GLN A 30 -16.16 -2.32 2.36
CA GLN A 30 -15.73 -3.67 2.71
C GLN A 30 -14.25 -3.91 2.35
N LEU A 31 -13.80 -3.39 1.21
CA LEU A 31 -12.39 -3.43 0.82
C LEU A 31 -11.51 -2.73 1.86
N GLU A 32 -11.87 -1.51 2.25
CA GLU A 32 -11.16 -0.76 3.30
C GLU A 32 -11.14 -1.54 4.63
N ALA A 33 -12.28 -2.09 5.06
CA ALA A 33 -12.38 -2.89 6.28
C ALA A 33 -11.49 -4.14 6.25
N ASN A 34 -11.52 -4.88 5.13
CA ASN A 34 -10.71 -6.08 4.92
C ASN A 34 -9.20 -5.76 4.95
N ILE A 35 -8.79 -4.67 4.28
CA ILE A 35 -7.41 -4.20 4.30
C ILE A 35 -6.99 -3.86 5.73
N ASN A 36 -7.78 -3.05 6.43
CA ASN A 36 -7.47 -2.63 7.80
C ASN A 36 -7.40 -3.82 8.77
N GLN A 37 -8.23 -4.84 8.58
CA GLN A 37 -8.16 -6.06 9.38
C GLN A 37 -6.80 -6.75 9.23
N LEU A 38 -6.25 -6.87 8.01
CA LEU A 38 -4.93 -7.47 7.81
C LEU A 38 -3.80 -6.56 8.33
N LEU A 39 -3.84 -5.26 8.04
CA LEU A 39 -2.84 -4.30 8.54
C LEU A 39 -2.75 -4.30 10.07
N SER A 40 -3.89 -4.42 10.76
CA SER A 40 -3.93 -4.48 12.23
C SER A 40 -3.17 -5.68 12.80
N ARG A 41 -3.18 -6.83 12.12
CA ARG A 41 -2.45 -8.04 12.53
C ARG A 41 -0.93 -7.83 12.50
N PHE A 42 -0.47 -7.04 11.54
CA PHE A 42 0.94 -6.67 11.42
C PHE A 42 1.32 -5.45 12.27
N GLN A 43 0.32 -4.75 12.84
CA GLN A 43 0.47 -3.44 13.48
C GLN A 43 1.01 -2.39 12.50
N TRP A 44 0.56 -2.43 11.25
CA TRP A 44 1.02 -1.57 10.15
C TRP A 44 0.06 -0.40 9.91
N GLY A 45 -0.44 0.22 10.97
CA GLY A 45 -1.31 1.38 10.85
C GLY A 45 -2.67 1.08 10.22
N VAL A 46 -3.24 2.08 9.53
CA VAL A 46 -4.58 2.05 8.96
C VAL A 46 -4.62 2.74 7.60
N VAL A 47 -5.54 2.33 6.75
CA VAL A 47 -5.82 2.95 5.45
C VAL A 47 -7.23 3.51 5.40
N SER A 48 -7.41 4.61 4.67
CA SER A 48 -8.71 4.99 4.11
C SER A 48 -8.67 4.90 2.58
N VAL A 49 -9.77 4.47 1.97
CA VAL A 49 -9.91 4.28 0.53
C VAL A 49 -10.98 5.21 0.00
N GLU A 50 -10.58 6.11 -0.90
CA GLU A 50 -11.48 7.07 -1.53
C GLU A 50 -11.55 6.80 -3.04
N VAL A 51 -12.76 6.84 -3.59
CA VAL A 51 -12.97 6.77 -5.04
C VAL A 51 -12.91 8.19 -5.60
N GLY A 52 -12.06 8.41 -6.59
CA GLY A 52 -12.01 9.64 -7.39
C GLY A 52 -12.24 9.36 -8.86
N ASP A 53 -12.32 10.44 -9.65
CA ASP A 53 -12.56 10.38 -11.10
C ASP A 53 -11.41 9.68 -11.86
N ASP A 54 -10.21 9.72 -11.30
CA ASP A 54 -8.97 9.19 -11.87
C ASP A 54 -8.54 7.84 -11.28
N GLY A 55 -9.27 7.31 -10.29
CA GLY A 55 -8.97 6.01 -9.67
C GLY A 55 -9.23 5.97 -8.17
N LEU A 56 -8.60 5.01 -7.48
CA LEU A 56 -8.70 4.87 -6.02
C LEU A 56 -7.51 5.54 -5.35
N ARG A 57 -7.79 6.37 -4.35
CA ARG A 57 -6.78 6.93 -3.45
C ARG A 57 -6.75 6.14 -2.16
N LEU A 58 -5.59 5.62 -1.83
CA LEU A 58 -5.33 4.90 -0.58
C LEU A 58 -4.46 5.78 0.31
N ARG A 59 -5.03 6.34 1.38
CA ARG A 59 -4.27 7.11 2.36
C ARG A 59 -3.93 6.25 3.57
N HIS A 60 -2.67 5.89 3.67
CA HIS A 60 -2.13 5.07 4.74
C HIS A 60 -1.54 5.94 5.85
N ARG A 61 -1.96 5.72 7.09
CA ARG A 61 -1.56 6.47 8.28
C ARG A 61 -1.02 5.53 9.36
N ALA A 62 -0.23 6.09 10.26
CA ALA A 62 0.40 5.38 11.38
C ALA A 62 1.35 4.25 10.91
N LEU A 63 2.06 4.48 9.80
CA LEU A 63 3.09 3.57 9.32
C LEU A 63 4.17 3.33 10.40
N PRO A 64 4.67 2.10 10.57
CA PRO A 64 5.82 1.84 11.43
C PRO A 64 7.05 2.64 11.00
N VAL A 65 7.51 3.56 11.85
CA VAL A 65 8.70 4.40 11.60
C VAL A 65 9.92 3.89 12.35
N SER A 66 11.09 4.02 11.72
CA SER A 66 12.37 3.75 12.40
C SER A 66 12.58 4.74 13.54
N ARG A 67 13.04 4.21 14.69
CA ARG A 67 13.47 5.01 15.85
C ARG A 67 14.78 5.75 15.61
N ASP A 68 15.62 5.25 14.70
CA ASP A 68 16.83 5.93 14.24
C ASP A 68 16.48 7.01 13.20
N ASP A 69 16.66 8.28 13.57
CA ASP A 69 16.45 9.46 12.74
C ASP A 69 17.25 9.39 11.43
N ALA A 70 18.50 8.95 11.50
CA ALA A 70 19.41 8.88 10.34
C ALA A 70 18.98 7.82 9.31
N ARG A 71 18.12 6.87 9.72
CA ARG A 71 17.56 5.82 8.86
C ARG A 71 16.08 6.03 8.51
N ARG A 72 15.39 6.93 9.21
CA ARG A 72 13.94 7.11 9.12
C ARG A 72 13.43 7.29 7.69
N VAL A 73 14.07 8.17 6.91
CA VAL A 73 13.68 8.41 5.51
C VAL A 73 13.93 7.19 4.61
N ARG A 74 15.04 6.47 4.81
CA ARG A 74 15.34 5.26 4.02
C ARG A 74 14.35 4.14 4.34
N TRP A 75 14.04 3.95 5.62
CA TRP A 75 13.03 3.00 6.07
C TRP A 75 11.66 3.33 5.51
N CYS A 76 11.23 4.60 5.61
CA CYS A 76 9.95 5.05 5.05
C CYS A 76 9.85 4.74 3.55
N ASN A 77 10.90 5.02 2.77
CA ASN A 77 10.89 4.71 1.33
C ASN A 77 10.85 3.20 1.04
N ALA A 78 11.60 2.38 1.79
CA ALA A 78 11.56 0.93 1.64
C ALA A 78 10.16 0.39 1.96
N PHE A 79 9.56 0.86 3.06
CA PHE A 79 8.24 0.43 3.48
C PHE A 79 7.14 0.92 2.53
N CYS A 80 7.25 2.13 1.98
CA CYS A 80 6.35 2.60 0.91
C CYS A 80 6.41 1.65 -0.29
N ALA A 81 7.59 1.21 -0.71
CA ALA A 81 7.73 0.26 -1.81
C ALA A 81 7.10 -1.12 -1.47
N ILE A 82 7.23 -1.60 -0.23
CA ILE A 82 6.53 -2.81 0.24
C ILE A 82 5.01 -2.63 0.13
N LEU A 83 4.48 -1.49 0.64
CA LEU A 83 3.06 -1.19 0.54
C LEU A 83 2.58 -1.08 -0.91
N GLU A 84 3.41 -0.56 -1.82
CA GLU A 84 3.06 -0.46 -3.23
C GLU A 84 2.78 -1.84 -3.84
N GLY A 85 3.68 -2.81 -3.61
CA GLY A 85 3.47 -4.18 -4.08
C GLY A 85 2.31 -4.88 -3.39
N LEU A 86 2.18 -4.70 -2.06
CA LEU A 86 1.11 -5.30 -1.26
C LEU A 86 -0.27 -4.85 -1.75
N TYR A 87 -0.48 -3.53 -1.85
CA TYR A 87 -1.74 -2.97 -2.29
C TYR A 87 -2.05 -3.27 -3.75
N SER A 88 -1.05 -3.22 -4.64
CA SER A 88 -1.23 -3.60 -6.04
C SER A 88 -1.77 -5.02 -6.16
N ARG A 89 -1.13 -5.97 -5.47
CA ARG A 89 -1.51 -7.38 -5.54
C ARG A 89 -2.87 -7.66 -4.91
N TRP A 90 -3.18 -7.01 -3.79
CA TRP A 90 -4.51 -7.08 -3.18
C TRP A 90 -5.61 -6.54 -4.08
N LEU A 91 -5.44 -5.36 -4.68
CA LEU A 91 -6.43 -4.76 -5.57
C LEU A 91 -6.64 -5.55 -6.86
N GLN A 92 -5.57 -6.14 -7.41
CA GLN A 92 -5.68 -7.09 -8.53
C GLN A 92 -6.52 -8.32 -8.15
N GLY A 93 -6.33 -8.85 -6.93
CA GLY A 93 -7.13 -9.96 -6.41
C GLY A 93 -8.62 -9.65 -6.21
N GLN A 94 -9.01 -8.37 -6.21
CA GLN A 94 -10.41 -7.92 -6.13
C GLN A 94 -11.02 -7.62 -7.51
N GLY A 95 -10.39 -8.10 -8.59
CA GLY A 95 -10.83 -7.85 -9.97
C GLY A 95 -10.19 -6.64 -10.65
N GLY A 96 -9.18 -6.02 -10.02
CA GLY A 96 -8.37 -4.97 -10.65
C GLY A 96 -7.61 -5.48 -11.87
N GLY A 97 -7.72 -4.77 -13.00
CA GLY A 97 -7.06 -5.17 -14.25
C GLY A 97 -5.53 -5.12 -14.17
N ALA A 98 -4.85 -5.98 -14.94
CA ALA A 98 -3.38 -6.06 -14.98
C ALA A 98 -2.67 -4.76 -15.44
N HIS A 99 -3.42 -3.82 -16.00
CA HIS A 99 -2.95 -2.54 -16.51
C HIS A 99 -3.17 -1.38 -15.53
N VAL A 100 -3.77 -1.63 -14.36
CA VAL A 100 -3.88 -0.62 -13.31
C VAL A 100 -2.57 -0.54 -12.55
N VAL A 101 -2.08 0.68 -12.34
CA VAL A 101 -0.84 0.93 -11.62
C VAL A 101 -1.17 1.53 -10.27
N LEU A 102 -0.49 1.04 -9.22
CA LEU A 102 -0.44 1.75 -7.94
C LEU A 102 0.90 2.50 -7.85
N GLN A 103 0.84 3.78 -7.54
CA GLN A 103 2.04 4.59 -7.27
C GLN A 103 1.84 5.50 -6.07
N ARG A 104 2.92 5.83 -5.37
CA ARG A 104 2.89 6.90 -4.37
C ARG A 104 2.60 8.25 -5.03
N GLU A 105 1.43 8.80 -4.73
CA GLU A 105 0.98 10.13 -5.19
C GLU A 105 1.55 11.24 -4.29
N ARG A 106 1.54 11.03 -2.97
CA ARG A 106 1.97 12.05 -2.00
C ARG A 106 2.52 11.45 -0.71
N LEU A 107 3.50 12.12 -0.13
CA LEU A 107 4.02 11.83 1.22
C LEU A 107 3.72 13.03 2.13
N PHE A 108 2.82 12.88 3.10
CA PHE A 108 2.49 13.92 4.07
C PHE A 108 3.47 13.93 5.24
N SER A 109 3.93 12.76 5.66
CA SER A 109 4.98 12.55 6.65
C SER A 109 5.60 11.17 6.49
N VAL A 110 6.60 10.83 7.31
CA VAL A 110 7.19 9.48 7.31
C VAL A 110 6.20 8.37 7.73
N SER A 111 5.05 8.74 8.29
CA SER A 111 3.99 7.82 8.73
C SER A 111 2.63 8.06 8.09
N ASP A 112 2.53 8.98 7.12
CA ASP A 112 1.29 9.33 6.41
C ASP A 112 1.61 9.49 4.91
N VAL A 113 1.13 8.55 4.11
CA VAL A 113 1.43 8.42 2.69
C VAL A 113 0.15 8.13 1.92
N GLN A 114 0.04 8.70 0.72
CA GLN A 114 -1.06 8.48 -0.20
C GLN A 114 -0.58 7.81 -1.48
N PHE A 115 -1.29 6.77 -1.88
CA PHE A 115 -1.13 6.06 -3.13
C PHE A 115 -2.32 6.32 -4.03
N LEU A 116 -2.07 6.32 -5.34
CA LEU A 116 -3.08 6.38 -6.38
C LEU A 116 -3.05 5.07 -7.17
N TYR A 117 -4.20 4.40 -7.23
CA TYR A 117 -4.47 3.24 -8.07
C TYR A 117 -5.28 3.68 -9.29
N PHE A 118 -4.65 3.71 -10.46
CA PHE A 118 -5.21 4.34 -11.65
C PHE A 118 -4.82 3.61 -12.93
N HIS A 119 -5.60 3.83 -13.99
CA HIS A 119 -5.24 3.43 -15.34
C HIS A 119 -4.41 4.56 -15.98
N PRO A 120 -3.16 4.30 -16.39
CA PRO A 120 -2.26 5.33 -16.91
C PRO A 120 -2.62 5.84 -18.30
#